data_AF-A0A0T6UTD3-F1
#
_entry.id   AF-A0A0T6UTD3-F1
#
_cell.length_a   1.000
_cell.length_b   1.000
_cell.length_c   1.000
_cell.angle_alpha   90.00
_cell.angle_beta   90.00
_cell.angle_gamma   90.00
#
_symmetry.space_group_name_H-M   'P 1'
#
loop_
_entity.id
_entity.type
_entity.pdbx_description
1 polymer ?
#
loop_
_entity_poly.entity_id
_entity_poly.type
_entity_poly.pdbx_seq_one_letter_code
_entity_poly.pdbx_strand_id
1 'polypeptide(L)' 'MPHDDHLEKWSLESLNKAYQQGYMAGLTGHAKQPRNLEAQADILLAAWEAGWDDGSEQFELHKRHSA' A
#
# COMPACT_ATOMS: atom_id res chain seq x y z
N MET A 1 10.45 -29.77 -13.49
CA MET A 1 9.37 -29.05 -12.79
C MET A 1 9.61 -27.57 -13.00
N PRO A 2 8.69 -26.80 -13.62
CA PRO A 2 8.85 -25.35 -13.64
C PRO A 2 8.67 -24.85 -12.21
N HIS A 3 9.60 -24.00 -11.76
CA HIS A 3 9.58 -23.38 -10.44
C HIS A 3 8.41 -22.40 -10.32
N ASP A 4 7.83 -22.32 -9.12
CA ASP A 4 6.68 -21.50 -8.71
C ASP A 4 6.99 -19.99 -8.73
N ASP A 5 7.44 -19.43 -9.85
CA ASP A 5 7.83 -18.01 -9.99
C ASP A 5 6.64 -17.05 -9.76
N HIS A 6 5.40 -17.56 -9.79
CA HIS A 6 4.19 -16.78 -9.54
C HIS A 6 3.91 -16.51 -8.05
N LEU A 7 4.41 -17.35 -7.13
CA LEU A 7 4.17 -17.17 -5.69
C LEU A 7 5.04 -16.06 -5.10
N GLU A 8 6.20 -15.76 -5.68
CA GLU A 8 7.08 -14.69 -5.16
C GLU A 8 6.44 -13.30 -5.31
N LYS A 9 5.71 -13.06 -6.42
CA LYS A 9 5.00 -11.79 -6.69
C LYS A 9 3.94 -11.47 -5.63
N TRP A 10 3.32 -12.48 -5.00
CA TRP A 10 2.31 -12.32 -3.95
C TRP A 10 2.75 -12.89 -2.61
N SER A 11 4.07 -13.01 -2.41
CA SER A 11 4.63 -13.37 -1.12
C SER A 11 4.09 -12.42 -0.04
N LEU A 12 3.95 -12.94 1.18
CA LEU A 12 3.55 -12.13 2.34
C LEU A 12 4.45 -10.89 2.49
N GLU A 13 5.74 -11.04 2.18
CA GLU A 13 6.69 -9.93 2.15
C GLU A 13 6.30 -8.86 1.13
N SER A 14 5.94 -9.25 -0.10
CA SER A 14 5.54 -8.31 -1.15
C SER A 14 4.23 -7.58 -0.80
N LEU A 15 3.27 -8.29 -0.23
CA LEU A 15 2.01 -7.70 0.26
C LEU A 15 2.26 -6.72 1.41
N ASN A 16 3.08 -7.11 2.38
CA ASN A 16 3.42 -6.26 3.53
C ASN A 16 4.17 -5.01 3.08
N LYS A 17 5.08 -5.14 2.10
CA LYS A 17 5.79 -4.01 1.52
C LYS A 17 4.85 -3.05 0.79
N ALA A 18 3.91 -3.57 0.01
CA ALA A 18 2.90 -2.75 -0.66
C ALA A 18 2.05 -1.99 0.35
N TYR A 19 1.55 -2.66 1.39
CA TYR A 19 0.82 -2.04 2.49
C TYR A 19 1.63 -0.93 3.18
N GLN A 20 2.88 -1.19 3.56
CA GLN A 20 3.73 -0.20 4.22
C GLN A 20 3.98 1.03 3.33
N GLN A 21 4.18 0.84 2.03
CA GLN A 21 4.33 1.94 1.08
C GLN A 21 3.05 2.78 0.97
N GLY A 22 1.89 2.13 0.95
CA GLY A 22 0.58 2.80 0.99
C GLY A 22 0.42 3.63 2.24
N TYR A 23 0.67 3.03 3.41
CA TYR A 23 0.57 3.68 4.71
C TYR A 23 1.42 4.93 4.83
N MET A 24 2.68 4.89 4.39
CA MET A 24 3.55 6.06 4.39
C MET A 24 3.06 7.17 3.44
N ALA A 25 2.50 6.80 2.29
CA ALA A 25 1.92 7.77 1.35
C ALA A 25 0.65 8.44 1.94
N GLY A 26 -0.21 7.67 2.61
CA GLY A 26 -1.40 8.17 3.30
C GLY A 26 -1.05 9.10 4.46
N LEU A 27 -0.06 8.73 5.29
CA LEU A 27 0.41 9.52 6.42
C LEU A 27 0.94 10.91 6.06
N THR A 28 1.36 11.10 4.82
CA THR A 28 1.94 12.35 4.32
C THR A 28 0.95 13.15 3.47
N GLY A 29 -0.31 12.71 3.38
CA GLY A 29 -1.37 13.38 2.62
C GLY A 29 -1.19 13.31 1.10
N HIS A 30 -0.38 12.37 0.59
CA HIS A 30 -0.26 12.18 -0.86
C HIS A 30 -1.56 11.60 -1.43
N ALA A 31 -1.89 11.94 -2.68
CA ALA A 31 -3.04 11.36 -3.37
C ALA A 31 -2.89 9.84 -3.53
N LYS A 32 -4.03 9.12 -3.54
CA LYS A 32 -4.14 7.67 -3.76
C LYS A 32 -3.78 7.31 -5.22
N GLN A 33 -2.52 7.51 -5.59
CA GLN A 33 -1.98 7.15 -6.91
C GLN A 33 -0.69 6.34 -6.74
N PRO A 34 -0.76 5.02 -6.85
CA PRO A 34 0.43 4.19 -6.85
C PRO A 34 1.15 4.40 -8.19
N ARG A 35 2.22 5.21 -8.16
CA ARG A 35 2.90 5.66 -9.38
C ARG A 35 3.52 4.52 -10.21
N ASN A 36 3.78 3.34 -9.62
CA ASN A 36 4.56 2.25 -10.24
C ASN A 36 4.05 0.82 -9.94
N LEU A 37 2.81 0.62 -9.49
CA LEU A 37 2.26 -0.75 -9.40
C LEU A 37 1.84 -1.16 -10.81
N GLU A 38 2.54 -2.15 -11.39
CA GLU A 38 2.16 -2.72 -12.69
C GLU A 38 0.69 -3.14 -12.67
N ALA A 39 -0.06 -2.83 -13.73
CA ALA A 39 -1.50 -3.07 -13.89
C ALA A 39 -1.95 -4.55 -13.79
N GLN A 40 -1.02 -5.48 -13.50
CA GLN A 40 -1.27 -6.91 -13.33
C GLN A 40 -1.17 -7.36 -11.86
N ALA A 41 -1.02 -6.42 -10.91
CA ALA A 41 -0.85 -6.74 -9.50
C ALA A 41 -2.02 -6.26 -8.64
N ASP A 42 -3.26 -6.57 -9.01
CA ASP A 42 -4.48 -6.16 -8.29
C ASP A 42 -4.41 -6.44 -6.78
N ILE A 43 -3.78 -7.54 -6.38
CA ILE A 43 -3.61 -7.91 -4.96
C ILE A 43 -2.57 -6.99 -4.26
N LEU A 44 -1.45 -6.66 -4.91
CA LEU A 44 -0.48 -5.71 -4.36
C LEU A 44 -1.06 -4.29 -4.34
N LEU A 45 -1.85 -3.94 -5.35
CA LEU A 45 -2.59 -2.68 -5.39
C LEU A 45 -3.58 -2.61 -4.23
N ALA A 46 -4.39 -3.64 -4.01
CA ALA A 46 -5.31 -3.70 -2.89
C ALA A 46 -4.60 -3.57 -1.53
N ALA A 47 -3.44 -4.24 -1.35
CA ALA A 47 -2.64 -4.10 -0.14
C ALA A 47 -2.11 -2.67 0.05
N TRP A 48 -1.62 -2.05 -1.03
CA TRP A 48 -1.18 -0.66 -1.02
C TRP A 48 -2.32 0.31 -0.69
N GLU A 49 -3.49 0.12 -1.30
CA GLU A 49 -4.67 0.96 -1.08
C GLU A 49 -5.17 0.88 0.36
N ALA A 50 -5.21 -0.33 0.93
CA ALA A 50 -5.56 -0.53 2.34
C ALA A 50 -4.59 0.21 3.27
N GLY A 51 -3.27 0.10 3.00
CA GLY A 51 -2.29 0.86 3.76
C GLY A 51 -2.49 2.37 3.65
N TRP A 52 -2.75 2.87 2.43
CA TRP A 52 -3.00 4.30 2.20
C TRP A 52 -4.23 4.81 2.95
N ASP A 53 -5.32 4.05 2.94
CA ASP A 53 -6.56 4.42 3.65
C ASP A 53 -6.28 4.55 5.16
N ASP A 54 -5.61 3.57 5.77
CA ASP A 54 -5.24 3.59 7.19
C ASP A 54 -4.29 4.76 7.51
N GLY A 55 -3.29 5.02 6.66
CA GLY A 55 -2.36 6.13 6.83
C GLY A 55 -3.03 7.49 6.71
N SER A 56 -3.99 7.63 5.79
CA SER A 56 -4.75 8.87 5.61
C SER A 56 -5.68 9.14 6.78
N GLU A 57 -6.28 8.10 7.37
CA GLU A 57 -7.06 8.26 8.61
C GLU A 57 -6.19 8.81 9.73
N GLN A 58 -4.99 8.26 9.92
CA GLN A 58 -4.04 8.74 10.92
C GLN A 58 -3.60 10.19 10.67
N PHE A 59 -3.37 10.58 9.42
CA PHE A 59 -3.05 11.97 9.06
C PHE A 59 -4.18 12.93 9.45
N GLU A 60 -5.44 12.58 9.15
CA GLU A 60 -6.60 13.41 9.50
C GLU A 60 -6.85 13.47 11.02
N LEU A 61 -6.63 12.38 11.75
CA LEU A 61 -6.68 12.38 13.21
C LEU A 61 -5.64 13.34 13.82
N HIS A 62 -4.39 13.30 13.34
CA HIS A 62 -3.35 14.21 13.80
C HIS A 62 -3.68 15.67 13.50
N LYS A 63 -4.24 15.97 12.32
CA LYS A 63 -4.69 17.33 11.99
C LYS A 63 -5.79 17.83 12.92
N ARG A 64 -6.78 16.99 13.25
CA ARG A 64 -7.89 17.35 14.15
C ARG A 64 -7.43 17.61 15.58
N HIS A 65 -6.46 16.85 16.07
CA HIS A 65 -5.89 17.05 17.42
C HIS A 65 -4.97 18.28 17.51
N SER A 66 -4.48 18.79 16.38
CA SER A 66 -3.57 19.93 16.32
C SER A 66 -4.26 21.27 16.02
N ALA A 67 -5.59 21.27 15.88
CA ALA A 67 -6.42 22.45 15.60
C ALA A 67 -7.18 22.90 16.86
#